data_AF-A0AAV4BK41-F1
#
_entry.id   AF-A0AAV4BK41-F1
#
_cell.length_a   1.000
_cell.length_b   1.000
_cell.length_c   1.000
_cell.angle_alpha   90.00
_cell.angle_beta   90.00
_cell.angle_gamma   90.00
#
_symmetry.space_group_name_H-M   'P 1'
#
loop_
_entity.id
_entity.type
_entity.pdbx_description
1 polymer ?
#
loop_
_entity_poly.entity_id
_entity_poly.type
_entity_poly.pdbx_seq_one_letter_code
_entity_poly.pdbx_strand_id
1 'polypeptide(L)'
;MKDLFDLWNSPDFQPVSQSIESVFGEEFTACQSDISVLKHFLDTELFNVSAFMSCFRSICKECANAITRQLSDFLEGGVFGIELDGDVKKILKTCPLHNLTGERLFGDLDYDINKRRNALLILRYTNNMLKHNRSVNWLGEQSPSLTKKLIERAIKYGPEWKAKSIREKKAVNEKIQERIAENKRKKDEKIIKAAERRSAALDAILAEGGFVVSSKEQLDEICKGPKAVERMKDQIR
;
A
#
# COMPACT_ATOMS: atom_id res chain seq x y z
N MET A 1 6.05 -4.48 -45.30
CA MET A 1 7.19 -3.83 -44.60
C MET A 1 7.31 -2.33 -44.89
N LYS A 2 6.98 -1.84 -46.11
CA LYS A 2 6.94 -0.39 -46.41
C LYS A 2 5.94 0.38 -45.53
N ASP A 3 4.71 -0.12 -45.38
CA ASP A 3 3.62 0.63 -44.73
C ASP A 3 3.83 0.97 -43.24
N LEU A 4 4.57 0.16 -42.48
CA LEU A 4 4.83 0.41 -41.05
C LEU A 4 5.99 1.39 -40.82
N PHE A 5 7.03 1.30 -41.67
CA PHE A 5 8.14 2.26 -41.65
C PHE A 5 7.69 3.63 -42.18
N ASP A 6 6.78 3.65 -43.14
CA ASP A 6 6.18 4.87 -43.67
C ASP A 6 5.22 5.52 -42.65
N LEU A 7 4.53 4.74 -41.82
CA LEU A 7 3.72 5.26 -40.70
C LEU A 7 4.58 5.88 -39.58
N TRP A 8 5.70 5.22 -39.23
CA TRP A 8 6.65 5.69 -38.21
C TRP A 8 7.37 6.98 -38.62
N ASN A 9 7.61 7.14 -39.92
CA ASN A 9 8.19 8.35 -40.50
C ASN A 9 7.14 9.35 -40.98
N SER A 10 5.85 9.10 -40.71
CA SER A 10 4.80 10.04 -41.10
C SER A 10 4.89 11.35 -40.30
N PRO A 11 4.50 12.49 -40.89
CA PRO A 11 4.56 13.80 -40.22
C PRO A 11 3.79 13.85 -38.90
N ASP A 12 2.78 12.98 -38.76
CA ASP A 12 1.92 12.89 -37.57
C ASP A 12 2.61 12.20 -36.38
N PHE A 13 3.66 11.40 -36.62
CA PHE A 13 4.40 10.64 -35.59
C PHE A 13 5.79 11.20 -35.25
N GLN A 14 6.38 12.03 -36.12
CA GLN A 14 7.67 12.70 -35.92
C GLN A 14 7.79 13.53 -34.61
N PRO A 15 6.74 14.25 -34.14
CA PRO A 15 6.84 15.01 -32.89
C PRO A 15 6.99 14.11 -31.65
N VAL A 16 6.41 12.92 -31.70
CA VAL A 16 6.43 11.95 -30.60
C VAL A 16 7.79 11.24 -30.53
N SER A 17 8.37 10.87 -31.68
CA SER A 17 9.68 10.22 -31.72
C SER A 17 10.81 11.15 -31.28
N GLN A 18 10.80 12.42 -31.70
CA GLN A 18 11.81 13.41 -31.31
C GLN A 18 11.75 13.76 -29.82
N SER A 19 10.54 13.81 -29.24
CA SER A 19 10.35 14.11 -27.82
C SER A 19 10.71 12.94 -26.90
N ILE A 20 10.68 11.70 -27.40
CA ILE A 20 11.07 10.50 -26.65
C ILE A 20 12.60 10.32 -26.66
N GLU A 21 13.25 10.51 -27.82
CA GLU A 21 14.72 10.45 -27.91
C GLU A 21 15.40 11.52 -27.04
N SER A 22 14.82 12.73 -26.93
CA SER A 22 15.36 13.79 -26.07
C SER A 22 15.22 13.51 -24.57
N VAL A 23 14.27 12.65 -24.17
CA VAL A 23 13.98 12.33 -22.76
C VAL A 23 14.71 11.06 -22.30
N PHE A 24 14.91 10.08 -23.19
CA PHE A 24 15.39 8.74 -22.80
C PHE A 24 16.81 8.36 -23.28
N GLY A 25 17.45 9.17 -24.15
CA GLY A 25 18.87 8.95 -24.51
C GLY A 25 19.22 7.54 -24.98
N GLU A 26 20.46 7.10 -24.74
CA GLU A 26 21.06 5.83 -25.20
C GLU A 26 20.30 4.55 -24.78
N GLU A 27 19.32 4.63 -23.88
CA GLU A 27 18.49 3.49 -23.47
C GLU A 27 17.52 3.06 -24.58
N PHE A 28 17.20 3.94 -25.54
CA PHE A 28 16.34 3.59 -26.67
C PHE A 28 17.04 2.65 -27.68
N THR A 29 18.37 2.69 -27.75
CA THR A 29 19.18 1.82 -28.62
C THR A 29 19.11 0.34 -28.23
N ALA A 30 18.85 0.03 -26.95
CA ALA A 30 18.66 -1.35 -26.48
C ALA A 30 17.35 -1.97 -27.01
N CYS A 31 16.37 -1.16 -27.42
CA CYS A 31 15.11 -1.65 -27.97
C CYS A 31 15.24 -2.06 -29.46
N GLN A 32 16.33 -1.70 -30.15
CA GLN A 32 16.55 -2.10 -31.55
C GLN A 32 16.83 -3.60 -31.71
N SER A 33 17.42 -4.26 -30.71
CA SER A 33 17.60 -5.73 -30.73
C SER A 33 16.28 -6.50 -30.63
N ASP A 34 15.26 -5.95 -29.95
CA ASP A 34 13.95 -6.59 -29.79
C ASP A 34 13.04 -6.47 -31.02
N ILE A 35 13.33 -5.54 -31.93
CA ILE A 35 12.62 -5.42 -33.21
C ILE A 35 12.87 -6.65 -34.10
N SER A 36 13.98 -7.36 -33.91
CA SER A 36 14.28 -8.60 -34.66
C SER A 36 13.36 -9.77 -34.26
N VAL A 37 12.96 -9.85 -32.99
CA VAL A 37 11.98 -10.84 -32.48
C VAL A 37 10.58 -10.54 -33.00
N LEU A 38 10.20 -9.25 -33.02
CA LEU A 38 8.94 -8.80 -33.63
C LEU A 38 8.89 -9.07 -35.13
N LYS A 39 10.00 -8.90 -35.87
CA LYS A 39 10.09 -9.26 -37.29
C LYS A 39 9.80 -10.75 -37.53
N HIS A 40 10.37 -11.64 -36.71
CA HIS A 40 10.14 -13.07 -36.86
C HIS A 40 8.67 -13.47 -36.59
N PHE A 41 8.01 -12.79 -35.65
CA PHE A 41 6.58 -12.96 -35.39
C PHE A 41 5.67 -12.34 -36.46
N LEU A 42 6.11 -11.26 -37.13
CA LEU A 42 5.34 -10.60 -38.19
C LEU A 42 5.42 -11.32 -39.54
N ASP A 43 6.49 -12.08 -39.79
CA ASP A 43 6.71 -12.85 -41.04
C ASP A 43 5.99 -14.21 -41.04
N THR A 44 5.34 -14.61 -39.95
CA THR A 44 4.45 -15.78 -39.95
C THR A 44 3.06 -15.38 -40.44
N GLU A 45 2.53 -16.07 -41.47
CA GLU A 45 1.21 -15.81 -42.10
C GLU A 45 -0.01 -15.85 -41.15
N LEU A 46 0.21 -16.11 -39.87
CA LEU A 46 -0.79 -16.15 -38.79
C LEU A 46 -0.89 -14.86 -37.98
N PHE A 47 0.00 -13.88 -38.19
CA PHE A 47 -0.04 -12.64 -37.42
C PHE A 47 -1.05 -11.64 -37.99
N ASN A 48 -2.20 -11.55 -37.33
CA ASN A 48 -3.22 -10.56 -37.67
C ASN A 48 -2.82 -9.17 -37.15
N VAL A 49 -2.08 -8.42 -37.98
CA VAL A 49 -1.61 -7.05 -37.69
C VAL A 49 -2.76 -6.14 -37.26
N SER A 50 -3.94 -6.29 -37.87
CA SER A 50 -5.13 -5.48 -37.51
C SER A 50 -5.58 -5.76 -36.08
N ALA A 51 -5.63 -7.03 -35.68
CA ALA A 51 -6.00 -7.42 -34.32
C ALA A 51 -4.96 -6.93 -33.29
N PHE A 52 -3.68 -7.05 -33.60
CA PHE A 52 -2.60 -6.54 -32.77
C PHE A 52 -2.67 -5.03 -32.59
N MET A 53 -2.77 -4.27 -33.68
CA MET A 53 -2.84 -2.80 -33.63
C MET A 53 -4.09 -2.31 -32.89
N SER A 54 -5.23 -3.01 -33.04
CA SER A 54 -6.43 -2.73 -32.26
C SER A 54 -6.20 -2.92 -30.76
N CYS A 55 -5.58 -4.04 -30.38
CA CYS A 55 -5.30 -4.36 -28.99
C CYS A 55 -4.29 -3.37 -28.38
N PHE A 56 -3.20 -3.07 -29.11
CA PHE A 56 -2.18 -2.11 -28.70
C PHE A 56 -2.74 -0.70 -28.51
N ARG A 57 -3.57 -0.21 -29.44
CA ARG A 57 -4.26 1.08 -29.28
C ARG A 57 -5.15 1.10 -28.04
N SER A 58 -5.86 0.00 -27.76
CA SER A 58 -6.67 -0.11 -26.55
C SER A 58 -5.81 -0.04 -25.28
N ILE A 59 -4.66 -0.71 -25.25
CA ILE A 59 -3.72 -0.66 -24.13
C ILE A 59 -3.20 0.77 -23.94
N CYS A 60 -2.69 1.41 -25.01
CA CYS A 60 -2.20 2.78 -24.94
C CYS A 60 -3.27 3.77 -24.44
N LYS A 61 -4.52 3.61 -24.90
CA LYS A 61 -5.64 4.43 -24.44
C LYS A 61 -5.90 4.25 -22.95
N GLU A 62 -5.90 3.02 -22.45
CA GLU A 62 -6.11 2.77 -21.01
C GLU A 62 -4.92 3.23 -20.15
N CYS A 63 -3.69 3.12 -20.65
CA CYS A 63 -2.52 3.71 -20.01
C CYS A 63 -2.63 5.24 -19.94
N ALA A 64 -3.01 5.90 -21.04
CA ALA A 64 -3.25 7.34 -21.04
C ALA A 64 -4.34 7.72 -20.04
N ASN A 65 -5.47 7.00 -20.01
CA ASN A 65 -6.53 7.23 -19.02
C ASN A 65 -6.07 7.03 -17.57
N ALA A 66 -5.21 6.04 -17.31
CA ALA A 66 -4.65 5.82 -15.98
C ALA A 66 -3.72 6.98 -15.57
N ILE A 67 -2.83 7.40 -16.47
CA ILE A 67 -1.91 8.52 -16.24
C ILE A 67 -2.69 9.82 -16.03
N THR A 68 -3.69 10.11 -16.88
CA THR A 68 -4.54 11.29 -16.73
C THR A 68 -5.29 11.30 -15.41
N ARG A 69 -5.80 10.15 -14.93
CA ARG A 69 -6.45 10.05 -13.61
C ARG A 69 -5.46 10.23 -12.45
N GLN A 70 -4.24 9.74 -12.60
CA GLN A 70 -3.21 9.90 -11.57
C GLN A 70 -2.67 11.34 -11.51
N LEU A 71 -2.66 12.02 -12.65
CA LEU A 71 -2.16 13.39 -12.77
C LEU A 71 -3.27 14.43 -12.80
N SER A 72 -4.55 14.05 -12.71
CA SER A 72 -5.68 14.97 -12.89
C SER A 72 -5.63 16.15 -11.93
N ASP A 73 -5.13 15.91 -10.72
CA ASP A 73 -5.00 16.94 -9.71
C ASP A 73 -3.88 17.94 -10.03
N PHE A 74 -2.91 17.59 -10.87
CA PHE A 74 -1.77 18.43 -11.26
C PHE A 74 -1.90 19.04 -12.67
N LEU A 75 -2.88 18.60 -13.46
CA LEU A 75 -3.19 19.18 -14.76
C LEU A 75 -4.02 20.46 -14.60
N GLU A 76 -4.13 21.24 -15.68
CA GLU A 76 -4.91 22.49 -15.69
C GLU A 76 -6.38 22.23 -15.27
N GLY A 77 -6.85 22.97 -14.26
CA GLY A 77 -8.16 22.75 -13.61
C GLY A 77 -8.15 21.76 -12.44
N GLY A 78 -7.04 21.06 -12.20
CA GLY A 78 -6.80 20.22 -11.03
C GLY A 78 -6.47 21.03 -9.77
N VAL A 79 -6.63 20.40 -8.60
CA VAL A 79 -6.44 21.01 -7.26
C VAL A 79 -5.05 21.65 -7.10
N PHE A 80 -4.03 21.07 -7.73
CA PHE A 80 -2.63 21.48 -7.72
C PHE A 80 -2.15 22.01 -9.09
N GLY A 81 -3.03 22.09 -10.10
CA GLY A 81 -2.70 22.61 -11.43
C GLY A 81 -2.72 24.14 -11.53
N ILE A 82 -3.24 24.82 -10.50
CA ILE A 82 -3.23 26.28 -10.40
C ILE A 82 -1.86 26.75 -9.92
N GLU A 83 -1.37 27.86 -10.44
CA GLU A 83 -0.13 28.45 -9.99
C GLU A 83 -0.16 28.71 -8.47
N LEU A 84 0.77 28.10 -7.75
CA LEU A 84 0.86 28.23 -6.30
C LEU A 84 1.12 29.70 -5.91
N ASP A 85 0.36 30.16 -4.93
CA ASP A 85 0.51 31.48 -4.32
C ASP A 85 1.95 31.70 -3.82
N GLY A 86 2.41 32.96 -3.87
CA GLY A 86 3.79 33.35 -3.56
C GLY A 86 4.20 32.97 -2.13
N ASP A 87 3.28 33.01 -1.18
CA ASP A 87 3.55 32.63 0.20
C ASP A 87 3.58 31.11 0.39
N VAL A 88 2.74 30.36 -0.35
CA VAL A 88 2.80 28.89 -0.39
C VAL A 88 4.11 28.43 -1.01
N LYS A 89 4.58 29.08 -2.09
CA LYS A 89 5.90 28.82 -2.69
C LYS A 89 7.04 29.05 -1.69
N LYS A 90 6.98 30.10 -0.87
CA LYS A 90 7.98 30.35 0.19
C LYS A 90 7.97 29.24 1.26
N ILE A 91 6.79 28.79 1.68
CA ILE A 91 6.65 27.70 2.65
C ILE A 91 7.21 26.40 2.06
N LEU A 92 6.80 26.03 0.84
CA LEU A 92 7.27 24.82 0.17
C LEU A 92 8.77 24.84 -0.14
N LYS A 93 9.37 26.01 -0.34
CA LYS A 93 10.83 26.14 -0.47
C LYS A 93 11.59 25.72 0.78
N THR A 94 10.94 25.79 1.95
CA THR A 94 11.50 25.27 3.21
C THR A 94 11.21 23.78 3.42
N CYS A 95 10.31 23.21 2.61
CA CYS A 95 10.03 21.78 2.67
C CYS A 95 11.19 20.98 2.03
N PRO A 96 11.54 19.83 2.60
CA PRO A 96 12.60 19.00 2.07
C PRO A 96 12.22 18.41 0.70
N LEU A 97 13.13 18.51 -0.27
CA LEU A 97 12.93 18.07 -1.65
C LEU A 97 12.89 16.54 -1.84
N HIS A 98 13.35 15.77 -0.85
CA HIS A 98 13.49 14.32 -0.96
C HIS A 98 12.73 13.59 0.15
N ASN A 99 12.12 12.46 -0.20
CA ASN A 99 11.42 11.55 0.71
C ASN A 99 12.31 10.98 1.83
N LEU A 100 13.65 11.10 1.67
CA LEU A 100 14.66 10.83 2.71
C LEU A 100 14.40 11.59 4.01
N THR A 101 13.68 12.72 3.95
CA THR A 101 13.35 13.46 5.17
C THR A 101 12.26 12.78 5.98
N GLY A 102 11.28 12.14 5.33
CA GLY A 102 10.31 11.30 6.02
C GLY A 102 11.01 10.17 6.75
N GLU A 103 11.89 9.45 6.06
CA GLU A 103 12.67 8.35 6.64
C GLU A 103 13.53 8.80 7.82
N ARG A 104 14.21 9.94 7.70
CA ARG A 104 15.01 10.50 8.80
C ARG A 104 14.16 10.87 10.01
N LEU A 105 12.97 11.45 9.79
CA LEU A 105 12.04 11.80 10.86
C LEU A 105 11.50 10.57 11.58
N PHE A 106 11.20 9.50 10.83
CA PHE A 106 10.80 8.22 11.41
C PHE A 106 11.95 7.57 12.17
N GLY A 107 13.17 7.58 11.63
CA GLY A 107 14.35 7.05 12.32
C GLY A 107 14.64 7.77 13.65
N ASP A 108 14.52 9.10 13.68
CA ASP A 108 14.66 9.89 14.91
C ASP A 108 13.56 9.58 15.94
N LEU A 109 12.32 9.38 15.49
CA LEU A 109 11.20 8.97 16.34
C LEU A 109 11.41 7.55 16.90
N ASP A 110 11.83 6.59 16.07
CA ASP A 110 12.09 5.22 16.48
C ASP A 110 13.23 5.13 17.49
N TYR A 111 14.30 5.90 17.27
CA TYR A 111 15.39 6.03 18.24
C TYR A 111 14.89 6.59 19.58
N ASP A 112 14.07 7.65 19.56
CA ASP A 112 13.51 8.22 20.79
C ASP A 112 12.58 7.22 21.49
N ILE A 113 11.74 6.48 20.74
CA ILE A 113 10.88 5.40 21.26
C ILE A 113 11.70 4.36 22.00
N ASN A 114 12.79 3.89 21.38
CA ASN A 114 13.68 2.91 21.96
C ASN A 114 14.43 3.41 23.19
N LYS A 115 14.95 4.64 23.15
CA LYS A 115 15.74 5.22 24.25
C LYS A 115 14.90 5.59 25.46
N ARG A 116 13.66 6.05 25.25
CA ARG A 116 12.79 6.60 26.31
C ARG A 116 11.48 5.85 26.40
N ARG A 117 11.48 4.53 26.52
CA ARG A 117 10.27 3.66 26.41
C ARG A 117 9.05 4.14 27.22
N ASN A 118 9.26 4.70 28.40
CA ASN A 118 8.19 5.15 29.30
C ASN A 118 7.76 6.62 29.09
N ALA A 119 8.35 7.33 28.13
CA ALA A 119 7.96 8.70 27.83
C ALA A 119 6.58 8.78 27.18
N LEU A 120 5.81 9.79 27.56
CA LEU A 120 4.53 10.08 26.93
C LEU A 120 4.73 10.50 25.48
N LEU A 121 3.82 10.07 24.59
CA LEU A 121 3.84 10.46 23.17
C LEU A 121 3.91 11.98 22.99
N ILE A 122 3.27 12.75 23.89
CA ILE A 122 3.32 14.21 23.87
C ILE A 122 4.72 14.79 23.97
N LEU A 123 5.54 14.23 24.84
CA LEU A 123 6.93 14.65 24.98
C LEU A 123 7.74 14.33 23.73
N ARG A 124 7.47 13.18 23.11
CA ARG A 124 8.20 12.72 21.92
C ARG A 124 7.95 13.61 20.72
N TYR A 125 6.67 13.85 20.38
CA TYR A 125 6.36 14.72 19.26
C TYR A 125 6.86 16.15 19.52
N THR A 126 6.79 16.63 20.77
CA THR A 126 7.26 17.97 21.11
C THR A 126 8.77 18.08 20.88
N ASN A 127 9.55 17.11 21.34
CA ASN A 127 11.00 17.09 21.12
C ASN A 127 11.36 17.00 19.63
N ASN A 128 10.68 16.14 18.88
CA ASN A 128 10.90 16.04 17.44
C ASN A 128 10.54 17.34 16.72
N MET A 129 9.40 17.95 17.03
CA MET A 129 9.01 19.24 16.45
C MET A 129 10.02 20.34 16.80
N LEU A 130 10.46 20.43 18.06
CA LEU A 130 11.46 21.42 18.48
C LEU A 130 12.80 21.22 17.76
N LYS A 131 13.24 19.97 17.59
CA LYS A 131 14.49 19.62 16.90
C LYS A 131 14.43 19.95 15.41
N HIS A 132 13.38 19.50 14.73
CA HIS A 132 13.29 19.57 13.26
C HIS A 132 12.82 20.93 12.75
N ASN A 133 11.94 21.62 13.48
CA ASN A 133 11.52 22.99 13.13
C ASN A 133 12.56 24.03 13.56
N ARG A 134 13.69 23.61 14.15
CA ARG A 134 14.74 24.49 14.70
C ARG A 134 14.18 25.53 15.66
N SER A 135 13.11 25.20 16.37
CA SER A 135 12.38 26.15 17.21
C SER A 135 13.24 26.68 18.35
N VAL A 136 14.22 25.90 18.83
CA VAL A 136 15.18 26.33 19.85
C VAL A 136 16.12 27.42 19.31
N ASN A 137 16.63 27.25 18.09
CA ASN A 137 17.49 28.25 17.44
C ASN A 137 16.70 29.53 17.16
N TRP A 138 15.50 29.39 16.59
CA TRP A 138 14.58 30.51 16.34
C TRP A 138 14.27 31.28 17.63
N LEU A 139 14.02 30.56 18.74
CA LEU A 139 13.76 31.18 20.05
C LEU A 139 14.98 31.93 20.59
N GLY A 140 16.20 31.46 20.29
CA GLY A 140 17.45 32.13 20.62
C GLY A 140 17.69 33.43 19.85
N GLU A 141 17.10 33.56 18.66
CA GLU A 141 17.14 34.78 17.84
C GLU A 141 16.08 35.82 18.25
N GLN A 142 15.09 35.43 19.07
CA GLN A 142 14.04 36.34 19.53
C GLN A 142 14.50 37.24 20.66
N SER A 143 13.81 38.39 20.82
CA SER A 143 14.06 39.29 21.93
C SER A 143 13.80 38.61 23.29
N PRO A 144 14.55 38.94 24.36
CA PRO A 144 14.36 38.33 25.67
C PRO A 144 12.93 38.46 26.21
N SER A 145 12.24 39.57 25.92
CA SER A 145 10.85 39.78 26.37
C SER A 145 9.87 38.83 25.67
N LEU A 146 10.06 38.56 24.38
CA LEU A 146 9.23 37.64 23.62
C LEU A 146 9.47 36.20 24.07
N THR A 147 10.74 35.81 24.24
CA THR A 147 11.10 34.48 24.75
C THR A 147 10.49 34.19 26.11
N LYS A 148 10.55 35.16 27.03
CA LYS A 148 9.89 35.05 28.35
C LYS A 148 8.39 34.81 28.22
N LYS A 149 7.69 35.64 27.41
CA LYS A 149 6.24 35.49 27.17
C LYS A 149 5.86 34.12 26.59
N LEU A 150 6.67 33.60 25.66
CA LEU A 150 6.43 32.29 25.04
C LEU A 150 6.62 31.15 26.04
N ILE A 151 7.65 31.22 26.88
CA ILE A 151 7.89 30.23 27.95
C ILE A 151 6.77 30.27 28.99
N GLU A 152 6.36 31.45 29.45
CA GLU A 152 5.24 31.61 30.39
C GLU A 152 3.94 31.01 29.82
N ARG A 153 3.67 31.24 28.53
CA ARG A 153 2.54 30.64 27.83
C ARG A 153 2.64 29.12 27.78
N ALA A 154 3.82 28.57 27.47
CA ALA A 154 4.04 27.13 27.45
C ALA A 154 3.84 26.49 28.84
N ILE A 155 4.30 27.15 29.91
CA ILE A 155 4.08 26.71 31.30
C ILE A 155 2.58 26.73 31.64
N LYS A 156 1.87 27.80 31.24
CA LYS A 156 0.43 27.94 31.52
C LYS A 156 -0.42 26.85 30.84
N TYR A 157 -0.18 26.59 29.57
CA TYR A 157 -1.01 25.66 28.79
C TYR A 157 -0.50 24.21 28.81
N GLY A 158 0.78 23.97 29.11
CA GLY A 158 1.38 22.63 29.13
C GLY A 158 0.58 21.58 29.92
N PRO A 159 0.08 21.88 31.15
CA PRO A 159 -0.76 20.96 31.91
C PRO A 159 -2.06 20.59 31.19
N GLU A 160 -2.71 21.53 30.52
CA GLU A 160 -3.94 21.30 29.76
C GLU A 160 -3.70 20.32 28.59
N TRP A 161 -2.64 20.56 27.82
CA TRP A 161 -2.24 19.68 26.72
C TRP A 161 -1.88 18.28 27.21
N LYS A 162 -1.18 18.17 28.34
CA LYS A 162 -0.88 16.87 28.97
C LYS A 162 -2.16 16.14 29.36
N ALA A 163 -3.12 16.82 30.00
CA ALA A 163 -4.39 16.23 30.38
C ALA A 163 -5.22 15.80 29.16
N LYS A 164 -5.22 16.59 28.08
CA LYS A 164 -5.83 16.24 26.80
C LYS A 164 -5.21 14.97 26.20
N SER A 165 -3.88 14.89 26.12
CA SER A 165 -3.17 13.71 25.59
C SER A 165 -3.46 12.44 26.39
N ILE A 166 -3.57 12.53 27.73
CA ILE A 166 -3.93 11.38 28.58
C ILE A 166 -5.36 10.91 28.28
N ARG A 167 -6.32 11.84 28.13
CA ARG A 167 -7.71 11.50 27.78
C ARG A 167 -7.81 10.82 26.41
N GLU A 168 -7.12 11.36 25.41
CA GLU A 168 -7.09 10.79 24.06
C GLU A 168 -6.47 9.38 24.07
N LYS A 169 -5.36 9.19 24.79
CA LYS A 169 -4.75 7.87 24.95
C LYS A 169 -5.71 6.86 25.57
N LYS A 170 -6.47 7.26 26.60
CA LYS A 170 -7.47 6.40 27.24
C LYS A 170 -8.56 6.00 26.24
N ALA A 171 -9.12 6.96 25.51
CA ALA A 171 -10.16 6.70 24.51
C ALA A 171 -9.69 5.78 23.37
N VAL A 172 -8.44 5.94 22.92
CA VAL A 172 -7.84 5.03 21.91
C VAL A 172 -7.69 3.62 22.47
N ASN A 173 -7.20 3.48 23.72
CA ASN A 173 -7.06 2.19 24.35
C ASN A 173 -8.41 1.47 24.53
N GLU A 174 -9.46 2.20 24.93
CA GLU A 174 -10.82 1.66 25.03
C GLU A 174 -11.30 1.11 23.68
N LYS A 175 -11.15 1.87 22.59
CA LYS A 175 -11.49 1.41 21.23
C LYS A 175 -10.68 0.19 20.79
N ILE A 176 -9.40 0.10 21.18
CA ILE A 176 -8.56 -1.06 20.87
C ILE A 176 -9.11 -2.30 21.60
N GLN A 177 -9.44 -2.17 22.88
CA GLN A 177 -9.99 -3.28 23.67
C GLN A 177 -11.34 -3.75 23.12
N GLU A 178 -12.23 -2.82 22.75
CA GLU A 178 -13.50 -3.13 22.09
C GLU A 178 -13.29 -3.92 20.79
N ARG A 179 -12.36 -3.48 19.93
CA ARG A 179 -12.03 -4.20 18.70
C ARG A 179 -11.47 -5.59 18.95
N ILE A 180 -10.61 -5.76 19.96
CA ILE A 180 -10.06 -7.07 20.33
C ILE A 180 -11.19 -7.99 20.81
N ALA A 181 -12.08 -7.50 21.67
CA ALA A 181 -13.22 -8.25 22.17
C ALA A 181 -14.18 -8.67 21.05
N GLU A 182 -14.51 -7.75 20.14
CA GLU A 182 -15.36 -8.02 18.98
C GLU A 182 -14.74 -9.07 18.05
N ASN A 183 -13.43 -8.95 17.77
CA ASN A 183 -12.72 -9.91 16.94
C ASN A 183 -12.68 -11.30 17.58
N LYS A 184 -12.52 -11.36 18.91
CA LYS A 184 -12.57 -12.62 19.65
C LYS A 184 -13.97 -13.25 19.54
N ARG A 185 -15.03 -12.47 19.76
CA ARG A 185 -16.43 -12.95 19.60
C ARG A 185 -16.68 -13.51 18.21
N LYS A 186 -16.31 -12.77 17.15
CA LYS A 186 -16.45 -13.23 15.76
C LYS A 186 -15.66 -14.50 15.47
N LYS A 187 -14.49 -14.66 16.09
CA LYS A 187 -13.69 -15.88 15.95
C LYS A 187 -14.38 -17.06 16.63
N ASP A 188 -14.89 -16.87 17.83
CA ASP A 188 -15.59 -17.90 18.59
C ASP A 188 -16.89 -18.33 17.90
N GLU A 189 -17.67 -17.38 17.37
CA GLU A 189 -18.86 -17.65 16.55
C GLU A 189 -18.54 -18.46 15.29
N LYS A 190 -17.43 -18.16 14.62
CA LYS A 190 -16.97 -18.93 13.44
C LYS A 190 -16.61 -20.36 13.82
N ILE A 191 -15.97 -20.56 14.98
CA ILE A 191 -15.60 -21.89 15.48
C ILE A 191 -16.86 -22.69 15.80
N ILE A 192 -17.84 -22.08 16.48
CA ILE A 192 -19.13 -22.72 16.80
C ILE A 192 -19.86 -23.12 15.51
N LYS A 193 -20.04 -22.19 14.56
CA LYS A 193 -20.70 -22.49 13.28
C LYS A 193 -19.98 -23.57 12.47
N ALA A 194 -18.64 -23.60 12.52
CA ALA A 194 -17.87 -24.64 11.85
C ALA A 194 -18.07 -26.01 12.53
N ALA A 195 -18.15 -26.05 13.86
CA ALA A 195 -18.46 -27.26 14.63
C ALA A 195 -19.89 -27.75 14.35
N GLU A 196 -20.87 -26.86 14.33
CA GLU A 196 -22.27 -27.18 13.98
C GLU A 196 -22.39 -27.74 12.56
N ARG A 197 -21.74 -27.11 11.57
CA ARG A 197 -21.70 -27.63 10.19
C ARG A 197 -21.06 -29.00 10.10
N ARG A 198 -19.98 -29.22 10.86
CA ARG A 198 -19.34 -30.54 10.94
C ARG A 198 -20.27 -31.57 11.56
N SER A 199 -20.96 -31.23 12.65
CA SER A 199 -21.95 -32.11 13.28
C SER A 199 -23.08 -32.45 12.32
N ALA A 200 -23.69 -31.44 11.69
CA ALA A 200 -24.77 -31.65 10.73
C ALA A 200 -24.35 -32.51 9.53
N ALA A 201 -23.11 -32.36 9.05
CA ALA A 201 -22.58 -33.22 8.00
C ALA A 201 -22.39 -34.66 8.47
N LEU A 202 -21.95 -34.88 9.71
CA LEU A 202 -21.85 -36.22 10.31
C LEU A 202 -23.24 -36.85 10.46
N ASP A 203 -24.22 -36.09 10.94
CA ASP A 203 -25.61 -36.55 11.09
C ASP A 203 -26.21 -36.97 9.73
N ALA A 204 -25.95 -36.21 8.67
CA ALA A 204 -26.38 -36.54 7.32
C ALA A 204 -25.73 -37.83 6.79
N ILE A 205 -24.41 -38.00 7.00
CA ILE A 205 -23.69 -39.22 6.61
C ILE A 205 -24.25 -40.45 7.34
N LEU A 206 -24.52 -40.33 8.65
CA LEU A 206 -25.10 -41.40 9.45
C LEU A 206 -26.53 -41.75 8.99
N ALA A 207 -27.34 -40.75 8.62
CA ALA A 207 -28.71 -40.96 8.14
C ALA A 207 -28.79 -41.70 6.80
N GLU A 208 -27.80 -41.54 5.92
CA GLU A 208 -27.68 -42.26 4.65
C GLU A 208 -27.07 -43.68 4.81
N GLY A 209 -26.77 -44.10 6.03
CA GLY A 209 -26.16 -45.41 6.32
C GLY A 209 -24.63 -45.43 6.21
N GLY A 210 -23.99 -44.27 6.07
CA GLY A 210 -22.53 -44.16 6.05
C GLY A 210 -21.92 -44.40 7.43
N PHE A 211 -20.83 -45.17 7.48
CA PHE A 211 -20.07 -45.37 8.71
C PHE A 211 -19.19 -44.15 9.03
N VAL A 212 -19.41 -43.55 10.21
CA VAL A 212 -18.49 -42.54 10.75
C VAL A 212 -17.52 -43.22 11.71
N VAL A 213 -16.24 -43.24 11.34
CA VAL A 213 -15.16 -43.68 12.23
C VAL A 213 -15.03 -42.64 13.35
N SER A 214 -15.58 -42.96 14.51
CA SER A 214 -15.86 -41.99 15.56
C SER A 214 -14.63 -41.66 16.44
N SER A 215 -13.53 -42.42 16.33
CA SER A 215 -12.26 -42.09 16.98
C SER A 215 -11.05 -42.22 16.03
N LYS A 216 -10.01 -41.42 16.29
CA LYS A 216 -8.74 -41.46 15.55
C LYS A 216 -8.07 -42.84 15.62
N GLU A 217 -8.28 -43.57 16.72
CA GLU A 217 -7.75 -44.91 16.96
C GLU A 217 -8.39 -45.96 16.03
N GLN A 218 -9.70 -45.87 15.82
CA GLN A 218 -10.40 -46.75 14.87
C GLN A 218 -9.94 -46.51 13.42
N LEU A 219 -9.59 -45.27 13.09
CA LEU A 219 -9.09 -44.88 11.77
C LEU A 219 -7.66 -45.41 11.54
N ASP A 220 -6.81 -45.32 12.56
CA ASP A 220 -5.46 -45.91 12.55
C ASP A 220 -5.50 -47.45 12.51
N GLU A 221 -6.50 -48.09 13.09
CA GLU A 221 -6.69 -49.54 13.06
C GLU A 221 -7.16 -50.05 11.70
N ILE A 222 -8.09 -49.34 11.04
CA ILE A 222 -8.52 -49.62 9.65
C ILE A 222 -7.37 -49.40 8.66
N CYS A 223 -6.48 -48.43 8.95
CA CYS A 223 -5.30 -48.14 8.13
C CYS A 223 -4.12 -49.10 8.37
N LYS A 224 -4.17 -49.94 9.42
CA LYS A 224 -3.12 -50.93 9.69
C LYS A 224 -3.36 -52.22 8.90
N GLY A 225 -2.60 -52.32 7.81
CA GLY A 225 -2.39 -53.56 7.05
C GLY A 225 -2.40 -53.33 5.54
N PRO A 226 -1.98 -54.33 4.75
CA PRO A 226 -2.01 -54.23 3.29
C PRO A 226 -3.46 -54.02 2.82
N LYS A 227 -3.64 -53.19 1.78
CA LYS A 227 -4.95 -52.87 1.16
C LYS A 227 -5.94 -52.09 2.03
N ALA A 228 -5.47 -51.15 2.85
CA ALA A 228 -6.32 -50.26 3.65
C ALA A 228 -7.39 -49.50 2.82
N VAL A 229 -7.03 -49.06 1.61
CA VAL A 229 -7.94 -48.32 0.72
C VAL A 229 -9.06 -49.20 0.15
N GLU A 230 -8.82 -50.49 -0.11
CA GLU A 230 -9.87 -51.42 -0.56
C GLU A 230 -10.87 -51.70 0.57
N ARG A 231 -10.38 -51.88 1.80
CA ARG A 231 -11.24 -52.09 2.98
C ARG A 231 -12.13 -50.89 3.31
N MET A 232 -11.64 -49.66 3.14
CA MET A 232 -12.49 -48.47 3.26
C MET A 232 -13.57 -48.43 2.18
N LYS A 233 -13.26 -48.86 0.94
CA LYS A 233 -14.23 -48.89 -0.15
C LYS A 233 -15.31 -49.94 0.04
N ASP A 234 -14.97 -51.09 0.62
CA ASP A 234 -15.93 -52.17 0.91
C ASP A 234 -16.90 -51.83 2.04
N GLN A 235 -16.54 -50.93 2.97
CA GLN A 235 -17.44 -50.45 4.03
C GLN A 235 -18.33 -49.26 3.61
N ILE A 236 -18.06 -48.66 2.44
CA ILE A 236 -18.85 -47.54 1.88
C ILE A 236 -19.97 -48.05 0.94
N ARG A 237 -20.00 -49.34 0.62
CA ARG A 237 -21.08 -50.01 -0.13
C ARG A 237 -22.07 -50.68 0.80
#